data_AF-A0A1G8NU98-F1
#
_entry.id   AF-A0A1G8NU98-F1
#
_cell.length_a   1.000
_cell.length_b   1.000
_cell.length_c   1.000
_cell.angle_alpha   90.00
_cell.angle_beta   90.00
_cell.angle_gamma   90.00
#
_symmetry.space_group_name_H-M   'P 1'
#
loop_
_entity.id
_entity.type
_entity.pdbx_description
1 polymer ?
#
loop_
_entity_poly.entity_id
_entity_poly.type
_entity_poly.pdbx_seq_one_letter_code
_entity_poly.pdbx_strand_id
1 'polypeptide(L)'
;MPSAWGHTRLLETDWRLITQESHCFSCGSVKGLIYATVLMRPDRSISVLELKSVKKKFKAASFAQGVNRDVIKSGAKMLGMDLDHVITETIEGMKKAKDLLDLN
;
A
#
# COMPACT_ATOMS: atom_id res chain seq x y z
N MET A 1 -25.69 -2.75 -42.48
CA MET A 1 -25.43 -1.28 -42.41
C MET A 1 -26.38 -0.73 -41.37
N PRO A 2 -25.87 -0.13 -40.29
CA PRO A 2 -25.27 1.22 -40.22
C PRO A 2 -23.74 1.13 -40.05
N SER A 3 -22.83 1.95 -40.58
CA SER A 3 -22.69 3.38 -40.96
C SER A 3 -22.21 4.31 -39.83
N ALA A 4 -21.06 4.95 -40.12
CA ALA A 4 -20.46 6.14 -39.53
C ALA A 4 -19.51 5.98 -38.32
N TRP A 5 -18.31 6.49 -38.51
CA TRP A 5 -17.26 6.75 -37.54
C TRP A 5 -17.62 7.93 -36.63
N GLY A 6 -17.23 7.87 -35.36
CA GLY A 6 -16.97 9.05 -34.54
C GLY A 6 -17.64 9.08 -33.17
N HIS A 7 -16.80 9.15 -32.12
CA HIS A 7 -17.04 9.62 -30.75
C HIS A 7 -17.19 8.60 -29.60
N THR A 8 -16.25 8.74 -28.64
CA THR A 8 -16.26 8.34 -27.22
C THR A 8 -15.73 6.96 -26.81
N ARG A 9 -14.53 6.60 -27.28
CA ARG A 9 -13.70 5.58 -26.62
C ARG A 9 -12.85 6.21 -25.51
N LEU A 10 -13.46 6.76 -24.46
CA LEU A 10 -12.74 7.35 -23.31
C LEU A 10 -13.47 7.24 -21.95
N LEU A 11 -14.47 6.37 -21.77
CA LEU A 11 -15.14 6.20 -20.45
C LEU A 11 -15.42 4.74 -20.07
N GLU A 12 -14.71 3.79 -20.66
CA GLU A 12 -14.59 2.43 -20.10
C GLU A 12 -13.22 2.31 -19.43
N THR A 13 -12.92 3.19 -18.48
CA THR A 13 -11.89 2.86 -17.51
C THR A 13 -12.46 1.71 -16.69
N ASP A 14 -12.09 0.50 -17.07
CA ASP A 14 -12.45 -0.72 -16.36
C ASP A 14 -12.18 -0.45 -14.87
N TRP A 15 -13.27 -0.38 -14.09
CA TRP A 15 -13.21 0.00 -12.68
C TRP A 15 -12.21 -0.86 -11.91
N ARG A 16 -11.93 -2.08 -12.37
CA ARG A 16 -10.93 -2.98 -11.78
C ARG A 16 -9.51 -2.45 -11.96
N LEU A 17 -9.18 -1.80 -13.07
CA LEU A 17 -7.85 -1.23 -13.32
C LEU A 17 -7.57 -0.04 -12.39
N ILE A 18 -8.53 0.89 -12.25
CA ILE A 18 -8.38 2.02 -11.30
C ILE A 18 -8.21 1.51 -9.87
N THR A 19 -8.97 0.48 -9.49
CA THR A 19 -8.92 -0.10 -8.15
C THR A 19 -7.58 -0.83 -7.91
N GLN A 20 -7.07 -1.55 -8.90
CA GLN A 20 -5.77 -2.23 -8.87
C GLN A 20 -4.59 -1.25 -8.80
N GLU A 21 -4.59 -0.20 -9.62
CA GLU A 21 -3.53 0.83 -9.61
C GLU A 21 -3.49 1.56 -8.27
N SER A 22 -4.64 1.98 -7.76
CA SER A 22 -4.77 2.66 -6.46
C SER A 22 -4.34 1.74 -5.31
N HIS A 23 -4.68 0.46 -5.37
CA HIS A 23 -4.25 -0.55 -4.41
C HIS A 23 -2.73 -0.76 -4.44
N CYS A 24 -2.15 -0.95 -5.63
CA CYS A 24 -0.72 -1.19 -5.79
C CYS A 24 0.10 0.02 -5.33
N PHE A 25 -0.38 1.24 -5.59
CA PHE A 25 0.29 2.48 -5.17
C PHE A 25 0.21 2.70 -3.64
N SER A 26 -0.96 2.50 -3.04
CA SER A 26 -1.15 2.58 -1.58
C SER A 26 -0.32 1.50 -0.87
N CYS A 27 -0.42 0.25 -1.32
CA CYS A 27 0.33 -0.86 -0.78
C CYS A 27 1.85 -0.68 -0.99
N GLY A 28 2.30 -0.13 -2.12
CA GLY A 28 3.72 0.20 -2.36
C GLY A 28 4.26 1.20 -1.34
N SER A 29 3.48 2.24 -1.07
CA SER A 29 3.83 3.27 -0.08
C SER A 29 3.86 2.72 1.36
N VAL A 30 2.89 1.87 1.72
CA VAL A 30 2.84 1.22 3.05
C VAL A 30 3.97 0.20 3.21
N LYS A 31 4.25 -0.61 2.17
CA LYS A 31 5.37 -1.55 2.15
C LYS A 31 6.70 -0.85 2.39
N GLY A 32 6.95 0.27 1.71
CA GLY A 32 8.18 1.06 1.92
C GLY A 32 8.32 1.58 3.35
N LEU A 33 7.22 2.04 3.96
CA LEU A 33 7.19 2.49 5.36
C LEU A 33 7.48 1.34 6.35
N ILE A 34 6.88 0.17 6.13
CA ILE A 34 7.11 -1.04 6.93
C ILE A 34 8.56 -1.51 6.79
N TYR A 35 9.06 -1.60 5.56
CA TYR A 35 10.43 -2.00 5.27
C TYR A 35 11.45 -1.08 5.96
N ALA A 36 11.30 0.24 5.82
CA ALA A 36 12.15 1.20 6.51
C ALA A 36 12.06 1.08 8.04
N THR A 37 10.88 0.74 8.57
CA THR A 37 10.69 0.51 10.01
C THR A 37 11.47 -0.71 10.48
N VAL A 38 11.47 -1.81 9.71
CA VAL A 38 12.23 -3.03 10.02
C VAL A 38 13.74 -2.77 9.92
N LEU A 39 14.19 -2.04 8.90
CA LEU A 39 15.62 -1.71 8.72
C LEU A 39 16.22 -0.89 9.85
N MET A 40 15.43 -0.04 10.51
CA MET A 40 15.90 0.73 11.67
C MET A 40 15.99 -0.08 12.96
N ARG A 41 15.45 -1.30 12.99
CA ARG A 41 15.52 -2.16 14.16
C ARG A 41 16.87 -2.89 14.17
N PRO A 42 17.51 -3.06 15.34
CA PRO A 42 18.76 -3.81 15.44
C PRO A 42 18.56 -5.29 15.06
N ASP A 43 17.36 -5.82 15.30
CA ASP A 43 17.00 -7.20 14.96
C ASP A 43 16.68 -7.43 13.47
N ARG A 44 16.40 -6.36 12.71
CA ARG A 44 15.94 -6.38 11.31
C ARG A 44 14.87 -7.44 11.03
N SER A 45 14.05 -7.77 12.04
CA SER A 45 13.09 -8.85 11.94
C SER A 45 11.68 -8.31 11.72
N ILE A 46 11.02 -8.86 10.70
CA ILE A 46 9.61 -8.56 10.43
C ILE A 46 8.68 -9.45 11.24
N SER A 47 9.19 -10.58 11.74
CA SER A 47 8.43 -11.56 12.53
C SER A 47 7.85 -10.93 13.80
N VAL A 48 8.61 -10.04 14.43
CA VAL A 48 8.25 -9.35 15.68
C VAL A 48 7.67 -7.95 15.42
N LEU A 49 7.28 -7.64 14.18
CA LEU A 49 6.71 -6.35 13.84
C LEU A 49 5.21 -6.34 14.17
N GLU A 50 4.85 -5.42 15.05
CA GLU A 50 3.47 -5.18 15.48
C GLU A 50 2.87 -3.96 14.77
N LEU A 51 1.55 -4.00 14.52
CA LEU A 51 0.80 -2.90 13.92
C LEU A 51 0.98 -1.58 14.67
N LYS A 52 1.06 -1.61 16.01
CA LYS A 52 1.25 -0.40 16.83
C LYS A 52 2.55 0.35 16.50
N SER A 53 3.64 -0.37 16.23
CA SER A 53 4.93 0.23 15.86
C SER A 53 4.85 0.92 14.50
N VAL A 54 4.19 0.27 13.53
CA VAL A 54 3.97 0.83 12.20
C VAL A 54 3.03 2.03 12.26
N LYS A 55 1.95 1.97 13.04
CA LYS A 55 0.99 3.08 13.21
C LYS A 55 1.64 4.32 13.84
N LYS A 56 2.55 4.13 14.79
CA LYS A 56 3.34 5.23 15.38
C LYS A 56 4.22 5.90 14.33
N LYS A 57 4.90 5.11 13.48
CA LYS A 57 5.74 5.61 12.38
C LYS A 57 4.93 6.24 11.25
N PHE A 58 3.76 5.70 10.95
CA PHE A 58 2.81 6.28 9.99
C PHE A 58 2.38 7.68 10.41
N LYS A 59 2.11 7.93 11.71
CA LYS A 59 1.76 9.27 12.22
C LYS A 59 2.94 10.24 12.25
N ALA A 60 4.17 9.74 12.31
CA ALA A 60 5.36 10.58 12.36
C ALA A 60 5.65 11.18 10.97
N ALA A 61 5.25 12.43 10.74
CA ALA A 61 5.40 13.12 9.45
C ALA A 61 6.83 13.13 8.91
N SER A 62 7.83 13.19 9.80
CA SER A 62 9.25 13.14 9.48
C SER A 62 9.75 11.76 9.06
N PHE A 63 8.99 10.69 9.35
CA PHE A 63 9.35 9.33 8.97
C PHE A 63 8.77 8.99 7.60
N ALA A 64 9.64 8.65 6.67
CA ALA A 64 9.32 8.39 5.26
C ALA A 64 8.55 9.54 4.58
N GLN A 65 9.22 10.69 4.40
CA GLN A 65 8.64 11.85 3.70
C GLN A 65 8.15 11.57 2.28
N GLY A 66 8.66 10.52 1.63
CA GLY A 66 8.19 10.08 0.32
C GLY A 66 6.81 9.39 0.34
N VAL A 67 6.24 9.11 1.51
CA VAL A 67 4.95 8.43 1.65
C VAL A 67 3.81 9.44 1.76
N ASN A 68 2.93 9.45 0.76
CA ASN A 68 1.73 10.28 0.78
C ASN A 68 0.61 9.60 1.59
N ARG A 69 0.35 10.12 2.80
CA ARG A 69 -0.65 9.57 3.75
C ARG A 69 -2.08 9.72 3.25
N ASP A 70 -2.38 10.77 2.50
CA ASP A 70 -3.70 10.99 1.92
C ASP A 70 -4.01 9.98 0.83
N VAL A 71 -2.99 9.58 0.05
CA VAL A 71 -3.14 8.52 -0.95
C VAL A 71 -3.39 7.17 -0.29
N ILE A 72 -2.70 6.86 0.81
CA ILE A 72 -2.93 5.61 1.54
C ILE A 72 -4.36 5.57 2.11
N LYS A 73 -4.82 6.66 2.73
CA LYS A 73 -6.19 6.76 3.25
C LYS A 73 -7.24 6.68 2.14
N SER A 74 -6.99 7.35 1.02
CA SER A 74 -7.89 7.33 -0.13
C SER A 74 -7.96 5.94 -0.75
N GLY A 75 -6.81 5.26 -0.91
CA GLY A 75 -6.75 3.88 -1.39
C GLY A 75 -7.47 2.91 -0.46
N ALA A 76 -7.30 3.03 0.86
CA ALA A 76 -8.03 2.23 1.85
C ALA A 76 -9.56 2.46 1.74
N LYS A 77 -9.97 3.73 1.62
CA LYS A 77 -11.39 4.12 1.45
C LYS A 77 -11.97 3.60 0.13
N MET A 78 -11.22 3.63 -0.97
CA MET A 78 -11.64 3.09 -2.27
C MET A 78 -11.84 1.57 -2.23
N LEU A 79 -11.05 0.87 -1.41
CA LEU A 79 -11.17 -0.56 -1.18
C LEU A 79 -12.23 -0.93 -0.13
N GLY A 80 -12.82 0.06 0.55
CA GLY A 80 -13.73 -0.17 1.66
C GLY A 80 -13.06 -0.83 2.89
N MET A 81 -11.74 -0.74 3.00
CA MET A 81 -10.96 -1.33 4.10
C MET A 81 -10.49 -0.25 5.07
N ASP A 82 -10.38 -0.61 6.35
CA ASP A 82 -9.75 0.26 7.33
C ASP A 82 -8.22 0.32 7.14
N LEU A 83 -7.61 1.45 7.48
CA LEU A 83 -6.17 1.63 7.40
C LEU A 83 -5.42 0.60 8.24
N ASP A 84 -5.92 0.26 9.42
CA ASP A 84 -5.32 -0.77 10.28
C ASP A 84 -5.37 -2.15 9.59
N HIS A 85 -6.45 -2.43 8.84
CA HIS A 85 -6.57 -3.68 8.10
C HIS A 85 -5.55 -3.74 6.95
N VAL A 86 -5.44 -2.67 6.17
CA VAL A 86 -4.44 -2.56 5.08
C VAL A 86 -3.02 -2.73 5.62
N ILE A 87 -2.70 -2.11 6.75
CA ILE A 87 -1.38 -2.25 7.39
C ILE A 87 -1.15 -3.69 7.86
N THR A 88 -2.15 -4.33 8.47
CA THR A 88 -2.04 -5.71 8.96
C THR A 88 -1.78 -6.68 7.81
N GLU A 89 -2.62 -6.64 6.77
CA GLU A 89 -2.47 -7.46 5.56
C GLU A 89 -1.09 -7.26 4.91
N THR A 90 -0.60 -6.01 4.89
CA THR A 90 0.72 -5.72 4.34
C THR A 90 1.83 -6.32 5.21
N ILE A 91 1.74 -6.24 6.54
CA ILE A 91 2.70 -6.87 7.46
C ILE A 91 2.70 -8.39 7.26
N GLU A 92 1.52 -9.02 7.20
CA GLU A 92 1.40 -10.46 7.00
C GLU A 92 1.94 -10.91 5.65
N GLY A 93 1.65 -10.16 4.58
CA GLY A 93 2.21 -10.40 3.25
C GLY A 93 3.74 -10.29 3.25
N MET A 94 4.29 -9.27 3.90
CA MET A 94 5.75 -9.10 4.00
C MET A 94 6.40 -10.15 4.92
N LYS A 95 5.71 -10.65 5.96
CA LYS A 95 6.18 -11.79 6.77
C LYS A 95 6.32 -13.06 5.94
N LYS A 96 5.39 -13.32 5.02
CA LYS A 96 5.47 -14.44 4.07
C LYS A 96 6.60 -14.24 3.05
N ALA A 97 6.80 -13.00 2.61
CA ALA A 97 7.85 -12.63 1.66
C ALA A 97 9.21 -12.31 2.32
N LYS A 98 9.41 -12.61 3.60
CA LYS A 98 10.62 -12.21 4.33
C LYS A 98 11.92 -12.75 3.71
N ASP A 99 11.87 -13.98 3.20
CA ASP A 99 12.97 -14.63 2.46
C ASP A 99 13.36 -13.86 1.19
N LEU A 100 12.37 -13.28 0.50
CA LEU A 100 12.59 -12.49 -0.71
C LEU A 100 13.11 -11.08 -0.40
N LEU A 101 12.84 -10.59 0.81
CA LEU A 101 13.16 -9.22 1.24
C LEU A 101 14.45 -9.15 2.07
N ASP A 102 15.15 -10.28 2.24
CA ASP A 102 16.36 -10.40 3.09
C ASP A 102 16.10 -9.89 4.53
N LEU A 103 14.89 -10.15 5.05
CA LEU A 103 14.47 -9.79 6.39
C LEU A 103 14.35 -11.05 7.27
N ASN A 104 14.78 -10.94 8.54
CA ASN A 104 14.77 -12.07 9.49
C ASN A 104 13.36 -12.40 10.04
#